data_AF-A0AAP0WDP6-F1
#
_entry.id   AF-A0AAP0WDP6-F1
#
_cell.length_a   1.000
_cell.length_b   1.000
_cell.length_c   1.000
_cell.angle_alpha   90.00
_cell.angle_beta   90.00
_cell.angle_gamma   90.00
#
_symmetry.space_group_name_H-M   'P 1'
#
loop_
_entity.id
_entity.type
_entity.pdbx_description
1 polymer ?
#
loop_
_entity_poly.entity_id
_entity_poly.type
_entity_poly.pdbx_seq_one_letter_code
_entity_poly.pdbx_strand_id
1 'polypeptide(L)'
;MIKLENLTKTFKQKNGNSFNAVDNVSLNVPEGEMCVLLGPSGCGKTTTLKMINRLIPSSSGKILINGEDTSGLDTVTLRRNIGYVIQQIGLFPNMTIEENITVVPRMLGWEKQRCKERARELMSMMALDANKFLHRYPREMSGGQQQRIGVIRALAADPPVLLMDEPFGAVDPINREVIQNEFLEMQRQLKKTVMLVSHDIDEALKLGDRIAVFGQGKIVQCASPDELLAKPANEFIGSFVGQDRTLKRLLLVQAGDVTDRQPTLTVQKSTPLAEAFGMMDDNDLRSITVVDNDGKPLGFVKRREARAASGVCADMLHKFTVTGKAEENLRVVLSKLYEHNLVWMPIVDEDGRYSGEISQDYIADYLSSGRTRRVLNVS
;
A
#
# COMPACT_ATOMS: atom_id res chain seq x y z
N MET A 1 13.55 6.50 -8.80
CA MET A 1 14.30 5.26 -9.11
C MET A 1 14.06 4.79 -10.55
N ILE A 2 12.83 4.47 -10.96
CA ILE A 2 12.51 3.99 -12.32
C ILE A 2 11.78 5.09 -13.08
N LYS A 3 12.23 5.44 -14.28
CA LYS A 3 11.58 6.44 -15.12
C LYS A 3 11.39 5.92 -16.54
N LEU A 4 10.17 5.95 -17.02
CA LEU A 4 9.79 5.66 -18.41
C LEU A 4 9.47 6.98 -19.11
N GLU A 5 10.06 7.21 -20.27
CA GLU A 5 9.85 8.42 -21.06
C GLU A 5 9.35 8.04 -22.45
N ASN A 6 8.07 8.31 -22.71
CA ASN A 6 7.42 8.11 -24.01
C ASN A 6 7.61 6.68 -24.56
N LEU A 7 7.59 5.69 -23.66
CA LEU A 7 7.94 4.32 -23.96
C LEU A 7 6.89 3.69 -24.87
N THR A 8 7.35 3.13 -26.00
CA THR A 8 6.46 2.52 -27.00
C THR A 8 6.99 1.17 -27.43
N LYS A 9 6.07 0.21 -27.62
CA LYS A 9 6.35 -1.10 -28.21
C LYS A 9 5.36 -1.43 -29.29
N THR A 10 5.86 -1.53 -30.52
CA THR A 10 5.10 -1.97 -31.68
C THR A 10 5.46 -3.40 -32.04
N PHE A 11 4.45 -4.23 -32.28
CA PHE A 11 4.59 -5.58 -32.84
C PHE A 11 3.96 -5.63 -34.22
N LYS A 12 4.60 -6.37 -35.13
CA LYS A 12 4.05 -6.67 -36.45
C LYS A 12 3.26 -7.97 -36.40
N GLN A 13 2.01 -7.93 -36.84
CA GLN A 13 1.15 -9.09 -36.99
C GLN A 13 1.46 -9.84 -38.28
N LYS A 14 1.02 -11.11 -38.37
CA LYS A 14 1.24 -11.97 -39.55
C LYS A 14 0.61 -11.42 -40.84
N ASN A 15 -0.43 -10.60 -40.73
CA ASN A 15 -1.11 -9.93 -41.85
C ASN A 15 -0.40 -8.63 -42.29
N GLY A 16 0.75 -8.28 -41.71
CA GLY A 16 1.50 -7.07 -42.03
C GLY A 16 1.09 -5.83 -41.21
N ASN A 17 -0.03 -5.87 -40.49
CA ASN A 17 -0.47 -4.75 -39.65
C ASN A 17 0.43 -4.60 -38.42
N SER A 18 0.68 -3.36 -38.01
CA SER A 18 1.41 -3.06 -36.78
C SER A 18 0.42 -2.72 -35.67
N PHE A 19 0.68 -3.20 -34.45
CA PHE A 19 -0.09 -2.81 -33.28
C PHE A 19 0.85 -2.34 -32.16
N ASN A 20 0.47 -1.27 -31.47
CA ASN A 20 1.19 -0.77 -30.30
C ASN A 20 0.69 -1.51 -29.06
N ALA A 21 1.50 -2.43 -28.54
CA ALA A 21 1.22 -3.09 -27.26
C ALA A 21 1.42 -2.14 -26.07
N VAL A 22 2.32 -1.20 -26.22
CA VAL A 22 2.57 -0.08 -25.29
C VAL A 22 2.71 1.16 -26.16
N ASP A 23 1.97 2.22 -25.83
CA ASP A 23 1.84 3.42 -26.67
C ASP A 23 2.11 4.69 -25.85
N ASN A 24 3.29 5.28 -26.04
CA ASN A 24 3.70 6.54 -25.41
C ASN A 24 3.54 6.57 -23.87
N VAL A 25 4.00 5.51 -23.19
CA VAL A 25 3.89 5.39 -21.73
C VAL A 25 4.99 6.18 -21.04
N SER A 26 4.59 7.14 -20.19
CA SER A 26 5.47 7.88 -19.30
C SER A 26 5.06 7.64 -17.86
N LEU A 27 6.02 7.24 -17.02
CA LEU A 27 5.80 6.86 -15.62
C LEU A 27 7.07 7.12 -14.82
N ASN A 28 6.91 7.63 -13.60
CA ASN A 28 8.01 7.78 -12.66
C ASN A 28 7.67 7.02 -11.37
N VAL A 29 8.55 6.10 -10.97
CA VAL A 29 8.48 5.37 -9.70
C VAL A 29 9.64 5.86 -8.81
N PRO A 30 9.33 6.62 -7.75
CA PRO A 30 10.30 7.03 -6.74
C PRO A 30 11.02 5.85 -6.09
N GLU A 31 12.15 6.14 -5.44
CA GLU A 31 12.89 5.11 -4.71
C GLU A 31 12.09 4.61 -3.50
N GLY A 32 12.10 3.30 -3.27
CA GLY A 32 11.41 2.64 -2.17
C GLY A 32 9.90 2.48 -2.35
N GLU A 33 9.30 3.14 -3.35
CA GLU A 33 7.87 2.99 -3.66
C GLU A 33 7.57 1.67 -4.39
N MET A 34 6.37 1.14 -4.13
CA MET A 34 5.75 0.06 -4.86
C MET A 34 4.70 0.59 -5.84
N CYS A 35 4.98 0.45 -7.13
CA CYS A 35 4.05 0.77 -8.20
C CYS A 35 3.39 -0.49 -8.77
N VAL A 36 2.06 -0.57 -8.69
CA VAL A 36 1.28 -1.64 -9.29
C VAL A 36 0.77 -1.21 -10.67
N LEU A 37 1.14 -1.97 -11.71
CA LEU A 37 0.56 -1.87 -13.04
C LEU A 37 -0.72 -2.72 -13.05
N LEU A 38 -1.85 -2.05 -13.18
CA LEU A 38 -3.18 -2.65 -13.10
C LEU A 38 -3.91 -2.54 -14.44
N GLY A 39 -4.76 -3.50 -14.80
CA GLY A 39 -5.63 -3.39 -15.97
C GLY A 39 -5.96 -4.74 -16.62
N PRO A 40 -6.78 -4.77 -17.67
CA PRO A 40 -7.19 -6.01 -18.33
C PRO A 40 -6.04 -6.80 -18.98
N SER A 41 -6.26 -8.07 -19.29
CA SER A 41 -5.31 -8.86 -20.07
C SER A 41 -5.03 -8.21 -21.43
N GLY A 42 -3.76 -8.22 -21.85
CA GLY A 42 -3.35 -7.68 -23.15
C GLY A 42 -3.18 -6.16 -23.23
N CYS A 43 -3.39 -5.39 -22.15
CA CYS A 43 -3.27 -3.92 -22.18
C CYS A 43 -1.83 -3.36 -22.14
N GLY A 44 -0.80 -4.20 -22.09
CA GLY A 44 0.61 -3.77 -22.20
C GLY A 44 1.45 -3.85 -20.92
N LYS A 45 0.89 -4.29 -19.78
CA LYS A 45 1.58 -4.35 -18.47
C LYS A 45 2.84 -5.22 -18.49
N THR A 46 2.69 -6.50 -18.79
CA THR A 46 3.80 -7.46 -18.91
C THR A 46 4.80 -7.06 -20.00
N THR A 47 4.33 -6.48 -21.12
CA THR A 47 5.21 -5.94 -22.18
C THR A 47 6.07 -4.81 -21.64
N THR A 48 5.49 -3.90 -20.86
CA THR A 48 6.22 -2.80 -20.20
C THR A 48 7.29 -3.35 -19.29
N LEU A 49 6.95 -4.30 -18.44
CA LEU A 49 7.86 -4.88 -17.46
C LEU A 49 9.00 -5.68 -18.13
N LYS A 50 8.72 -6.39 -19.23
CA LYS A 50 9.73 -7.04 -20.09
C LYS A 50 10.65 -6.05 -20.80
N MET A 51 10.17 -4.86 -21.15
CA MET A 51 11.03 -3.80 -21.70
C MET A 51 11.98 -3.23 -20.66
N ILE A 52 11.52 -3.01 -19.43
CA ILE A 52 12.36 -2.52 -18.33
C ILE A 52 13.50 -3.50 -18.04
N ASN A 53 13.20 -4.80 -18.00
CA ASN A 53 14.22 -5.85 -17.84
C ASN A 53 15.05 -6.13 -19.13
N ARG A 54 14.79 -5.39 -20.21
CA ARG A 54 15.34 -5.60 -21.56
C ARG A 54 15.27 -7.05 -22.05
N LEU A 55 14.21 -7.78 -21.70
CA LEU A 55 13.89 -9.08 -22.31
C LEU A 55 13.38 -8.91 -23.74
N ILE A 56 12.72 -7.78 -23.99
CA ILE A 56 12.38 -7.30 -25.33
C ILE A 56 12.88 -5.85 -25.47
N PRO A 57 13.38 -5.43 -26.63
CA PRO A 57 13.73 -4.03 -26.85
C PRO A 57 12.48 -3.19 -27.00
N SER A 58 12.52 -1.93 -26.56
CA SER A 58 11.51 -0.93 -26.91
C SER A 58 11.58 -0.59 -28.40
N SER A 59 10.46 -0.10 -28.95
CA SER A 59 10.43 0.46 -30.31
C SER A 59 10.87 1.93 -30.31
N SER A 60 10.52 2.68 -29.26
CA SER A 60 10.98 4.04 -29.01
C SER A 60 10.82 4.39 -27.53
N GLY A 61 11.30 5.58 -27.14
CA GLY A 61 11.30 6.06 -25.76
C GLY A 61 12.51 5.59 -24.97
N LYS A 62 12.61 6.05 -23.72
CA LYS A 62 13.73 5.75 -22.82
C LYS A 62 13.27 5.09 -21.53
N ILE A 63 14.16 4.29 -20.96
CA ILE A 63 13.99 3.66 -19.65
C ILE A 63 15.23 4.00 -18.84
N LEU A 64 15.02 4.72 -17.74
CA LEU A 64 16.07 5.10 -16.81
C LEU A 64 15.90 4.35 -15.49
N ILE A 65 16.99 3.81 -14.97
CA ILE A 65 17.07 3.20 -13.64
C ILE A 65 18.19 3.91 -12.89
N ASN A 66 17.93 4.42 -11.69
CA ASN A 66 18.85 5.29 -10.95
C ASN A 66 19.31 6.52 -11.75
N GLY A 67 18.44 7.02 -12.64
CA GLY A 67 18.77 8.16 -13.51
C GLY A 67 19.66 7.83 -14.71
N GLU A 68 20.09 6.59 -14.87
CA GLU A 68 20.91 6.13 -16.00
C GLU A 68 20.04 5.49 -17.11
N ASP A 69 20.25 5.91 -18.36
CA ASP A 69 19.57 5.31 -19.52
C ASP A 69 20.06 3.89 -19.79
N THR A 70 19.14 2.94 -19.75
CA THR A 70 19.44 1.50 -19.86
C THR A 70 19.69 1.00 -21.29
N SER A 71 19.48 1.84 -22.31
CA SER A 71 19.59 1.44 -23.73
C SER A 71 21.01 1.04 -24.15
N GLY A 72 22.03 1.73 -23.61
CA GLY A 72 23.44 1.47 -23.87
C GLY A 72 24.08 0.41 -22.98
N LEU A 73 23.39 -0.02 -21.92
CA LEU A 73 23.93 -0.97 -20.95
C LEU A 73 24.01 -2.39 -21.51
N ASP A 74 25.00 -3.16 -21.04
CA ASP A 74 25.02 -4.60 -21.27
C ASP A 74 23.81 -5.27 -20.61
N THR A 75 23.10 -6.10 -21.37
CA THR A 75 21.85 -6.71 -20.91
C THR A 75 22.06 -7.72 -19.79
N VAL A 76 23.22 -8.38 -19.70
CA VAL A 76 23.51 -9.35 -18.64
C VAL A 76 23.76 -8.60 -17.33
N THR A 77 24.58 -7.56 -17.37
CA THR A 77 24.85 -6.69 -16.21
C THR A 77 23.57 -6.04 -15.71
N LEU A 78 22.75 -5.48 -16.60
CA LEU A 78 21.47 -4.86 -16.24
C LEU A 78 20.55 -5.86 -15.51
N ARG A 79 20.37 -7.06 -16.05
CA ARG A 79 19.48 -8.09 -15.47
C ARG A 79 19.99 -8.64 -14.15
N ARG A 80 21.30 -8.63 -13.90
CA ARG A 80 21.87 -9.03 -12.60
C ARG A 80 21.58 -8.01 -11.50
N ASN A 81 21.39 -6.74 -11.88
CA ASN A 81 21.05 -5.64 -10.97
C ASN A 81 19.54 -5.43 -10.81
N ILE A 82 18.71 -6.25 -11.45
CA ILE A 82 17.25 -6.20 -11.35
C ILE A 82 16.75 -7.55 -10.83
N GLY A 83 16.02 -7.52 -9.72
CA GLY A 83 15.27 -8.70 -9.28
C GLY A 83 14.08 -8.90 -10.21
N TYR A 84 13.90 -10.10 -10.74
CA TYR A 84 12.79 -10.39 -11.65
C TYR A 84 12.02 -11.64 -11.22
N VAL A 85 10.75 -11.45 -10.83
CA VAL A 85 9.80 -12.52 -10.54
C VAL A 85 8.92 -12.72 -11.76
N ILE A 86 8.99 -13.90 -12.34
CA ILE A 86 8.20 -14.30 -13.51
C ILE A 86 6.86 -14.91 -13.10
N GLN A 87 5.87 -14.80 -13.99
CA GLN A 87 4.50 -15.29 -13.80
C GLN A 87 4.43 -16.80 -13.47
N GLN A 88 5.32 -17.60 -14.06
CA GLN A 88 5.53 -18.97 -13.61
C GLN A 88 6.63 -18.99 -12.56
N ILE A 89 6.47 -19.79 -11.51
CA ILE A 89 7.40 -19.91 -10.38
C ILE A 89 8.87 -19.95 -10.83
N GLY A 90 9.15 -20.65 -11.94
CA GLY A 90 10.37 -20.44 -12.71
C GLY A 90 11.63 -20.88 -11.99
N LEU A 91 11.51 -21.80 -11.04
CA LEU A 91 12.62 -22.44 -10.32
C LEU A 91 13.28 -23.51 -11.21
N PHE A 92 14.59 -23.68 -11.03
CA PHE A 92 15.34 -24.75 -11.67
C PHE A 92 15.01 -26.08 -10.97
N PRO A 93 14.36 -27.04 -11.66
CA PRO A 93 13.84 -28.25 -11.02
C PRO A 93 14.94 -29.23 -10.59
N ASN A 94 16.11 -29.12 -11.21
CA ASN A 94 17.31 -29.92 -10.96
C ASN A 94 18.27 -29.28 -9.94
N MET A 95 17.86 -28.18 -9.30
CA MET A 95 18.61 -27.51 -8.25
C MET A 95 17.83 -27.56 -6.94
N THR A 96 18.55 -27.62 -5.83
CA THR A 96 17.97 -27.43 -4.49
C THR A 96 17.42 -26.01 -4.30
N ILE A 97 16.66 -25.77 -3.25
CA ILE A 97 16.16 -24.43 -2.89
C ILE A 97 17.33 -23.48 -2.62
N GLU A 98 18.36 -23.91 -1.89
CA GLU A 98 19.57 -23.12 -1.65
C GLU A 98 20.23 -22.71 -2.98
N GLU A 99 20.40 -23.66 -3.89
CA GLU A 99 21.00 -23.39 -5.20
C GLU A 99 20.13 -22.45 -6.03
N ASN A 100 18.81 -22.63 -6.04
CA ASN A 100 17.87 -21.73 -6.70
C ASN A 100 17.99 -20.30 -6.20
N ILE A 101 18.00 -20.09 -4.88
CA ILE A 101 18.11 -18.76 -4.27
C ILE A 101 19.48 -18.14 -4.61
N THR A 102 20.55 -18.94 -4.55
CA THR A 102 21.92 -18.43 -4.64
C THR A 102 22.49 -18.34 -6.06
N VAL A 103 21.71 -18.65 -7.11
CA VAL A 103 22.16 -18.58 -8.51
C VAL A 103 22.79 -17.23 -8.86
N VAL A 104 22.07 -16.13 -8.63
CA VAL A 104 22.55 -14.79 -9.01
C VAL A 104 23.72 -14.32 -8.12
N PRO A 105 23.66 -14.42 -6.78
CA PRO A 105 24.82 -14.13 -5.92
C PRO A 105 26.11 -14.87 -6.33
N ARG A 106 26.01 -16.16 -6.67
CA ARG A 106 27.16 -16.95 -7.14
C ARG A 106 27.69 -16.44 -8.48
N MET A 107 26.82 -16.05 -9.40
CA MET A 107 27.22 -15.43 -10.68
C MET A 107 27.89 -14.07 -10.51
N LEU A 108 27.58 -13.36 -9.41
CA LEU A 108 28.25 -12.11 -9.02
C LEU A 108 29.54 -12.35 -8.23
N GLY A 109 29.96 -13.61 -8.04
CA GLY A 109 31.20 -13.96 -7.36
C GLY A 109 31.15 -13.85 -5.84
N TRP A 110 29.96 -13.85 -5.23
CA TRP A 110 29.84 -13.83 -3.77
C TRP A 110 30.39 -15.12 -3.15
N GLU A 111 31.00 -15.00 -1.97
CA GLU A 111 31.46 -16.15 -1.22
C GLU A 111 30.32 -17.12 -0.88
N LYS A 112 30.62 -18.42 -0.90
CA LYS A 112 29.63 -19.48 -0.65
C LYS A 112 28.92 -19.31 0.70
N GLN A 113 29.67 -18.93 1.74
CA GLN A 113 29.13 -18.74 3.08
C GLN A 113 28.14 -17.56 3.11
N ARG A 114 28.53 -16.40 2.54
CA ARG A 114 27.67 -15.23 2.39
C ARG A 114 26.38 -15.55 1.63
N CYS A 115 26.47 -16.33 0.55
CA CYS A 115 25.29 -16.75 -0.21
C CYS A 115 24.32 -17.55 0.66
N LYS A 116 24.84 -18.49 1.47
CA LYS A 116 24.04 -19.36 2.32
C LYS A 116 23.38 -18.59 3.47
N GLU A 117 24.10 -17.63 4.06
CA GLU A 117 23.56 -16.73 5.09
C GLU A 117 22.45 -15.86 4.52
N ARG A 118 22.66 -15.24 3.36
CA ARG A 118 21.63 -14.43 2.68
C ARG A 118 20.38 -15.26 2.34
N ALA A 119 20.55 -16.50 1.89
CA ALA A 119 19.42 -17.38 1.61
C ALA A 119 18.60 -17.67 2.87
N ARG A 120 19.25 -17.93 4.01
CA ARG A 120 18.56 -18.16 5.30
C ARG A 120 17.83 -16.92 5.79
N GLU A 121 18.48 -15.75 5.71
CA GLU A 121 17.91 -14.46 6.09
C GLU A 121 16.59 -14.21 5.33
N LEU A 122 16.62 -14.29 4.00
CA LEU A 122 15.45 -14.03 3.16
C LEU A 122 14.34 -15.08 3.34
N MET A 123 14.69 -16.35 3.57
CA MET A 123 13.70 -17.37 3.91
C MET A 123 13.01 -17.07 5.25
N SER A 124 13.77 -16.61 6.25
CA SER A 124 13.20 -16.20 7.54
C SER A 124 12.24 -15.02 7.39
N MET A 125 12.57 -14.02 6.57
CA MET A 125 11.70 -12.86 6.30
C MET A 125 10.37 -13.24 5.61
N MET A 126 10.36 -14.33 4.83
CA MET A 126 9.17 -14.86 4.15
C MET A 126 8.52 -16.02 4.93
N ALA A 127 8.76 -16.11 6.24
CA ALA A 127 8.24 -17.14 7.14
C ALA A 127 8.47 -18.59 6.63
N LEU A 128 9.62 -18.86 6.02
CA LEU A 128 10.04 -20.18 5.57
C LEU A 128 11.20 -20.71 6.42
N ASP A 129 11.03 -21.92 6.95
CA ASP A 129 12.07 -22.62 7.71
C ASP A 129 13.21 -23.07 6.80
N ALA A 130 14.31 -22.32 6.81
CA ALA A 130 15.49 -22.61 6.02
C ALA A 130 16.13 -23.97 6.37
N ASN A 131 16.08 -24.41 7.63
CA ASN A 131 16.67 -25.68 8.04
C ASN A 131 15.93 -26.87 7.43
N LYS A 132 14.61 -26.73 7.25
CA LYS A 132 13.76 -27.77 6.67
C LYS A 132 13.80 -27.80 5.14
N PHE A 133 13.94 -26.64 4.50
CA PHE A 133 13.64 -26.49 3.08
C PHE A 133 14.85 -26.23 2.17
N LEU A 134 15.99 -25.71 2.67
CA LEU A 134 17.13 -25.34 1.82
C LEU A 134 17.65 -26.49 0.95
N HIS A 135 17.67 -27.71 1.49
CA HIS A 135 18.19 -28.91 0.80
C HIS A 135 17.15 -29.64 -0.04
N ARG A 136 15.89 -29.18 -0.06
CA ARG A 136 14.84 -29.76 -0.88
C ARG A 136 14.94 -29.29 -2.31
N TYR A 137 14.28 -30.01 -3.21
CA TYR A 137 14.04 -29.63 -4.59
C TYR A 137 12.65 -28.97 -4.74
N PRO A 138 12.42 -28.14 -5.77
CA PRO A 138 11.13 -27.48 -5.99
C PRO A 138 9.92 -28.41 -5.97
N ARG A 139 10.06 -29.63 -6.52
CA ARG A 139 9.00 -30.65 -6.54
C ARG A 139 8.54 -31.13 -5.15
N GLU A 140 9.34 -30.89 -4.12
CA GLU A 140 9.07 -31.28 -2.73
C GLU A 140 8.44 -30.15 -1.91
N MET A 141 8.07 -29.05 -2.59
CA MET A 141 7.51 -27.83 -2.02
C MET A 141 6.10 -27.60 -2.58
N SER A 142 5.21 -27.02 -1.78
CA SER A 142 3.89 -26.59 -2.25
C SER A 142 4.00 -25.43 -3.24
N GLY A 143 2.97 -25.18 -4.06
CA GLY A 143 2.97 -24.08 -5.03
C GLY A 143 3.26 -22.72 -4.38
N GLY A 144 2.58 -22.40 -3.27
CA GLY A 144 2.82 -21.17 -2.51
C GLY A 144 4.24 -21.06 -1.95
N GLN A 145 4.82 -22.17 -1.47
CA GLN A 145 6.22 -22.18 -1.02
C GLN A 145 7.18 -21.91 -2.18
N GLN A 146 6.98 -22.57 -3.32
CA GLN A 146 7.81 -22.34 -4.50
C GLN A 146 7.74 -20.87 -4.96
N GLN A 147 6.56 -20.25 -4.88
CA GLN A 147 6.35 -18.84 -5.24
C GLN A 147 7.13 -17.90 -4.32
N ARG A 148 7.12 -18.15 -3.01
CA ARG A 148 7.97 -17.44 -2.04
C ARG A 148 9.45 -17.60 -2.39
N ILE A 149 9.91 -18.81 -2.76
CA ILE A 149 11.30 -19.02 -3.21
C ILE A 149 11.60 -18.21 -4.49
N GLY A 150 10.63 -18.09 -5.41
CA GLY A 150 10.77 -17.25 -6.61
C GLY A 150 11.03 -15.77 -6.27
N VAL A 151 10.29 -15.23 -5.30
CA VAL A 151 10.49 -13.86 -4.77
C VAL A 151 11.84 -13.74 -4.06
N ILE A 152 12.18 -14.68 -3.17
CA ILE A 152 13.45 -14.71 -2.44
C ILE A 152 14.63 -14.72 -3.40
N ARG A 153 14.59 -15.56 -4.44
CA ARG A 153 15.65 -15.64 -5.45
C ARG A 153 15.85 -14.30 -6.15
N ALA A 154 14.76 -13.61 -6.49
CA ALA A 154 14.84 -12.30 -7.14
C ALA A 154 15.49 -11.24 -6.23
N LEU A 155 15.42 -11.41 -4.91
CA LEU A 155 16.02 -10.51 -3.91
C LEU A 155 17.40 -10.94 -3.41
N ALA A 156 17.84 -12.14 -3.75
CA ALA A 156 19.06 -12.74 -3.21
C ALA A 156 20.32 -11.92 -3.48
N ALA A 157 20.39 -11.30 -4.66
CA ALA A 157 21.50 -10.42 -5.07
C ALA A 157 21.39 -8.98 -4.53
N ASP A 158 20.41 -8.72 -3.66
CA ASP A 158 20.09 -7.41 -3.10
C ASP A 158 19.86 -6.28 -4.13
N PRO A 159 19.09 -6.52 -5.22
CA PRO A 159 18.91 -5.52 -6.26
C PRO A 159 18.14 -4.30 -5.74
N PRO A 160 18.42 -3.08 -6.24
CA PRO A 160 17.66 -1.87 -5.89
C PRO A 160 16.24 -1.87 -6.46
N VAL A 161 16.01 -2.62 -7.54
CA VAL A 161 14.73 -2.73 -8.25
C VAL A 161 14.25 -4.18 -8.27
N LEU A 162 12.98 -4.38 -7.94
CA LEU A 162 12.27 -5.64 -8.08
C LEU A 162 11.10 -5.49 -9.06
N LEU A 163 11.13 -6.27 -10.13
CA LEU A 163 10.08 -6.34 -11.13
C LEU A 163 9.32 -7.66 -10.95
N MET A 164 8.00 -7.61 -10.87
CA MET A 164 7.17 -8.80 -10.62
C MET A 164 6.00 -8.89 -11.59
N ASP A 165 5.91 -10.00 -12.32
CA ASP A 165 4.86 -10.25 -13.30
C ASP A 165 3.85 -11.25 -12.73
N GLU A 166 2.71 -10.76 -12.22
CA GLU A 166 1.66 -11.55 -11.54
C GLU A 166 2.19 -12.52 -10.46
N PRO A 167 3.00 -12.03 -9.50
CA PRO A 167 3.74 -12.87 -8.55
C PRO A 167 2.87 -13.62 -7.54
N PHE A 168 1.55 -13.43 -7.54
CA PHE A 168 0.61 -14.08 -6.61
C PHE A 168 -0.62 -14.70 -7.30
N GLY A 169 -0.73 -14.61 -8.63
CA GLY A 169 -1.93 -14.99 -9.38
C GLY A 169 -2.29 -16.48 -9.33
N ALA A 170 -1.29 -17.35 -9.16
CA ALA A 170 -1.46 -18.81 -9.13
C ALA A 170 -1.72 -19.40 -7.72
N VAL A 171 -1.82 -18.56 -6.68
CA VAL A 171 -2.05 -18.99 -5.29
C VAL A 171 -3.54 -18.93 -4.96
N ASP A 172 -4.01 -19.88 -4.15
CA ASP A 172 -5.34 -19.85 -3.56
C ASP A 172 -5.56 -18.59 -2.69
N PRO A 173 -6.80 -18.11 -2.53
CA PRO A 173 -7.06 -16.83 -1.87
C PRO A 173 -6.52 -16.71 -0.44
N ILE A 174 -6.61 -17.77 0.36
CA ILE A 174 -6.17 -17.77 1.76
C ILE A 174 -4.65 -17.64 1.83
N ASN A 175 -3.92 -18.48 1.08
CA ASN A 175 -2.46 -18.40 1.06
C ASN A 175 -1.96 -17.15 0.36
N ARG A 176 -2.71 -16.59 -0.61
CA ARG A 176 -2.38 -15.33 -1.29
C ARG A 176 -2.29 -14.18 -0.28
N GLU A 177 -3.29 -14.05 0.58
CA GLU A 177 -3.33 -12.96 1.57
C GLU A 177 -2.13 -13.01 2.51
N VAL A 178 -1.79 -14.21 2.99
CA VAL A 178 -0.64 -14.46 3.88
C VAL A 178 0.67 -14.07 3.19
N ILE A 179 0.87 -14.53 1.95
CA ILE A 179 2.10 -14.24 1.19
C ILE A 179 2.23 -12.74 0.91
N GLN A 180 1.13 -12.05 0.58
CA GLN A 180 1.13 -10.60 0.38
C GLN A 180 1.51 -9.84 1.65
N ASN A 181 1.03 -10.27 2.83
CA ASN A 181 1.36 -9.63 4.11
C ASN A 181 2.86 -9.80 4.44
N GLU A 182 3.39 -11.01 4.30
CA GLU A 182 4.83 -11.27 4.49
C GLU A 182 5.66 -10.45 3.49
N PHE A 183 5.21 -10.35 2.23
CA PHE A 183 5.87 -9.54 1.22
C PHE A 183 5.91 -8.05 1.60
N LEU A 184 4.80 -7.51 2.12
CA LEU A 184 4.74 -6.13 2.62
C LEU A 184 5.68 -5.89 3.79
N GLU A 185 5.75 -6.82 4.75
CA GLU A 185 6.67 -6.72 5.88
C GLU A 185 8.13 -6.72 5.42
N MET A 186 8.50 -7.66 4.55
CA MET A 186 9.83 -7.72 3.96
C MET A 186 10.15 -6.45 3.15
N GLN A 187 9.21 -5.95 2.35
CA GLN A 187 9.43 -4.71 1.60
C GLN A 187 9.65 -3.51 2.54
N ARG A 188 8.88 -3.39 3.63
CA ARG A 188 9.10 -2.30 4.61
C ARG A 188 10.50 -2.34 5.22
N GLN A 189 11.07 -3.55 5.39
CA GLN A 189 12.44 -3.73 5.90
C GLN A 189 13.51 -3.44 4.84
N LEU A 190 13.33 -3.93 3.60
CA LEU A 190 14.35 -3.84 2.54
C LEU A 190 14.29 -2.52 1.74
N LYS A 191 13.14 -1.85 1.74
CA LYS A 191 12.86 -0.59 1.02
C LYS A 191 13.30 -0.61 -0.44
N LYS A 192 13.09 -1.74 -1.14
CA LYS A 192 13.41 -1.86 -2.57
C LYS A 192 12.37 -1.14 -3.40
N THR A 193 12.74 -0.67 -4.58
CA THR A 193 11.74 -0.10 -5.50
C THR A 193 11.06 -1.23 -6.24
N VAL A 194 9.74 -1.28 -6.21
CA VAL A 194 8.97 -2.41 -6.75
C VAL A 194 8.08 -1.96 -7.90
N MET A 195 8.10 -2.70 -9.01
CA MET A 195 7.03 -2.64 -10.00
C MET A 195 6.36 -4.01 -10.11
N LEU A 196 5.06 -4.06 -9.81
CA LEU A 196 4.27 -5.28 -9.79
C LEU A 196 3.17 -5.21 -10.85
N VAL A 197 3.00 -6.26 -11.65
CA VAL A 197 1.86 -6.40 -12.56
C VAL A 197 0.79 -7.23 -11.90
N SER A 198 -0.44 -6.70 -11.90
CA SER A 198 -1.62 -7.43 -11.45
C SER A 198 -2.82 -7.14 -12.35
N HIS A 199 -3.80 -8.04 -12.30
CA HIS A 199 -5.15 -7.81 -12.82
C HIS A 199 -6.18 -7.72 -11.68
N ASP A 200 -5.76 -7.89 -10.43
CA ASP A 200 -6.59 -7.85 -9.23
C ASP A 200 -6.49 -6.47 -8.58
N ILE A 201 -7.63 -5.81 -8.42
CA ILE A 201 -7.67 -4.49 -7.81
C ILE A 201 -7.39 -4.55 -6.31
N ASP A 202 -7.87 -5.56 -5.60
CA ASP A 202 -7.70 -5.64 -4.15
C ASP A 202 -6.23 -5.83 -3.80
N GLU A 203 -5.51 -6.58 -4.64
CA GLU A 203 -4.05 -6.65 -4.60
C GLU A 203 -3.38 -5.29 -4.85
N ALA A 204 -3.82 -4.54 -5.87
CA ALA A 204 -3.27 -3.23 -6.17
C ALA A 204 -3.49 -2.22 -5.04
N LEU A 205 -4.67 -2.22 -4.42
CA LEU A 205 -5.01 -1.34 -3.29
C LEU A 205 -4.26 -1.71 -2.01
N LYS A 206 -4.00 -3.00 -1.79
CA LYS A 206 -3.29 -3.50 -0.61
C LYS A 206 -1.77 -3.28 -0.70
N LEU A 207 -1.19 -3.50 -1.88
CA LEU A 207 0.26 -3.54 -2.07
C LEU A 207 0.85 -2.21 -2.56
N GLY A 208 0.13 -1.50 -3.42
CA GLY A 208 0.68 -0.35 -4.12
C GLY A 208 0.70 0.92 -3.28
N ASP A 209 1.84 1.60 -3.24
CA ASP A 209 1.88 3.02 -2.90
C ASP A 209 1.28 3.85 -4.05
N ARG A 210 1.41 3.32 -5.28
CA ARG A 210 0.94 3.93 -6.51
C ARG A 210 0.37 2.89 -7.46
N ILE A 211 -0.74 3.19 -8.11
CA ILE A 211 -1.40 2.31 -9.07
C ILE A 211 -1.41 3.01 -10.43
N ALA A 212 -0.80 2.39 -11.44
CA ALA A 212 -0.88 2.81 -12.83
C ALA A 212 -1.87 1.91 -13.57
N VAL A 213 -3.04 2.44 -13.89
CA VAL A 213 -4.10 1.71 -14.62
C VAL A 213 -3.85 1.81 -16.11
N PHE A 214 -3.66 0.65 -16.76
CA PHE A 214 -3.44 0.49 -18.19
C PHE A 214 -4.74 0.22 -18.93
N GLY A 215 -4.90 0.89 -20.06
CA GLY A 215 -5.97 0.68 -21.03
C GLY A 215 -5.43 0.84 -22.45
N GLN A 216 -5.62 -0.17 -23.30
CA GLN A 216 -5.24 -0.14 -24.72
C GLN A 216 -3.79 0.33 -24.99
N GLY A 217 -2.83 -0.16 -24.19
CA GLY A 217 -1.41 0.18 -24.33
C GLY A 217 -0.98 1.49 -23.67
N LYS A 218 -1.90 2.26 -23.08
CA LYS A 218 -1.64 3.54 -22.42
C LYS A 218 -1.88 3.47 -20.92
N ILE A 219 -1.24 4.36 -20.16
CA ILE A 219 -1.65 4.65 -18.78
C ILE A 219 -2.84 5.61 -18.85
N VAL A 220 -3.97 5.18 -18.30
CA VAL A 220 -5.21 5.97 -18.22
C VAL A 220 -5.20 6.87 -16.98
N GLN A 221 -4.69 6.36 -15.86
CA GLN A 221 -4.48 7.12 -14.62
C GLN A 221 -3.33 6.49 -13.83
N CYS A 222 -2.56 7.33 -13.16
CA CYS A 222 -1.57 6.90 -12.19
C CYS A 222 -1.74 7.73 -10.91
N ALA A 223 -2.12 7.08 -9.81
CA ALA A 223 -2.51 7.74 -8.56
C ALA A 223 -2.24 6.84 -7.35
N SER A 224 -2.36 7.38 -6.13
CA SER A 224 -2.38 6.53 -4.93
C SER A 224 -3.65 5.68 -4.88
N PRO A 225 -3.70 4.58 -4.11
CA PRO A 225 -4.91 3.77 -3.94
C PRO A 225 -6.14 4.58 -3.54
N ASP A 226 -6.02 5.48 -2.56
CA ASP A 226 -7.15 6.29 -2.09
C ASP A 226 -7.60 7.32 -3.13
N GLU A 227 -6.66 7.96 -3.84
CA GLU A 227 -6.99 8.88 -4.93
C GLU A 227 -7.68 8.17 -6.10
N LEU A 228 -7.23 6.96 -6.45
CA LEU A 228 -7.85 6.16 -7.50
C LEU A 228 -9.32 5.84 -7.18
N LEU A 229 -9.64 5.53 -5.92
CA LEU A 229 -11.01 5.26 -5.48
C LEU A 229 -11.86 6.52 -5.33
N ALA A 230 -11.26 7.62 -4.83
CA ALA A 230 -11.96 8.88 -4.60
C ALA A 230 -12.24 9.64 -5.90
N LYS A 231 -11.32 9.58 -6.86
CA LYS A 231 -11.31 10.40 -8.09
C LYS A 231 -10.89 9.56 -9.31
N PRO A 232 -11.71 8.59 -9.76
CA PRO A 232 -11.43 7.90 -11.01
C PRO A 232 -11.51 8.88 -12.19
N ALA A 233 -10.52 8.84 -13.08
CA ALA A 233 -10.40 9.83 -14.16
C ALA A 233 -11.49 9.72 -15.24
N ASN A 234 -12.11 8.55 -15.39
CA ASN A 234 -13.20 8.30 -16.34
C ASN A 234 -14.04 7.07 -15.95
N GLU A 235 -15.09 6.80 -16.72
CA GLU A 235 -16.01 5.67 -16.52
C GLU A 235 -15.30 4.31 -16.61
N PHE A 236 -14.29 4.15 -17.46
CA PHE A 236 -13.50 2.93 -17.52
C PHE A 236 -12.82 2.64 -16.18
N ILE A 237 -12.22 3.66 -15.55
CA ILE A 237 -11.60 3.49 -14.22
C ILE A 237 -12.69 3.30 -13.16
N GLY A 238 -13.77 4.08 -13.21
CA GLY A 238 -14.89 3.97 -12.27
C GLY A 238 -15.51 2.57 -12.24
N SER A 239 -15.69 1.95 -13.41
CA SER A 239 -16.17 0.56 -13.53
C SER A 239 -15.11 -0.47 -13.12
N PHE A 240 -13.84 -0.21 -13.43
CA PHE A 240 -12.73 -1.08 -13.04
C PHE A 240 -12.52 -1.12 -11.51
N VAL A 241 -12.73 0.01 -10.81
CA VAL A 241 -12.57 0.04 -9.35
C VAL A 241 -13.71 -0.58 -8.56
N GLY A 242 -14.86 -0.73 -9.20
CA GLY A 242 -16.04 -1.36 -8.62
C GLY A 242 -16.99 -0.37 -7.94
N GLN A 243 -18.24 -0.83 -7.77
CA GLN A 243 -19.34 -0.09 -7.15
C GLN A 243 -19.12 0.10 -5.63
N ASP A 244 -18.34 -0.76 -5.00
CA ASP A 244 -18.01 -0.76 -3.57
C ASP A 244 -16.77 0.07 -3.23
N ARG A 245 -16.26 0.88 -4.18
CA ARG A 245 -15.08 1.75 -3.98
C ARG A 245 -15.13 2.56 -2.68
N THR A 246 -16.30 3.08 -2.31
CA THR A 246 -16.49 3.87 -1.09
C THR A 246 -16.20 3.05 0.16
N LEU A 247 -16.59 1.77 0.18
CA LEU A 247 -16.32 0.86 1.28
C LEU A 247 -14.85 0.44 1.30
N LYS A 248 -14.23 0.23 0.14
CA LYS A 248 -12.79 -0.08 0.04
C LYS A 248 -11.93 1.04 0.62
N ARG A 249 -12.36 2.30 0.51
CA ARG A 249 -11.68 3.45 1.14
C ARG A 249 -11.64 3.38 2.67
N LEU A 250 -12.58 2.68 3.32
CA LEU A 250 -12.55 2.48 4.78
C LEU A 250 -11.28 1.74 5.27
N LEU A 251 -10.63 0.97 4.39
CA LEU A 251 -9.39 0.26 4.68
C LEU A 251 -8.14 1.14 4.52
N LEU A 252 -8.24 2.22 3.74
CA LEU A 252 -7.12 3.05 3.32
C LEU A 252 -7.02 4.36 4.10
N VAL A 253 -8.17 4.95 4.42
CA VAL A 253 -8.27 6.21 5.14
C VAL A 253 -8.12 5.95 6.63
N GLN A 254 -7.26 6.73 7.27
CA GLN A 254 -7.03 6.67 8.71
C GLN A 254 -7.95 7.64 9.45
N ALA A 255 -8.18 7.37 10.73
CA ALA A 255 -8.98 8.24 11.60
C ALA A 255 -8.42 9.67 11.63
N GLY A 256 -7.10 9.82 11.70
CA GLY A 256 -6.43 11.12 11.69
C GLY A 256 -6.69 11.94 10.42
N ASP A 257 -6.88 11.29 9.25
CA ASP A 257 -7.20 11.99 7.99
C ASP A 257 -8.55 12.70 8.06
N VAL A 258 -9.49 12.13 8.82
CA VAL A 258 -10.83 12.70 9.03
C VAL A 258 -10.78 13.83 10.07
N THR A 259 -9.98 13.65 11.12
CA THR A 259 -9.94 14.60 12.24
C THR A 259 -9.01 15.80 12.03
N ASP A 260 -8.06 15.76 11.08
CA ASP A 260 -7.07 16.83 10.77
C ASP A 260 -7.68 18.24 10.58
N ARG A 261 -8.96 18.33 10.21
CA ARG A 261 -9.65 19.60 9.97
C ARG A 261 -10.78 19.90 10.95
N GLN A 262 -10.90 19.11 12.01
CA GLN A 262 -11.91 19.35 13.03
C GLN A 262 -11.37 20.34 14.07
N PRO A 263 -12.22 21.27 14.55
CA PRO A 263 -11.86 22.09 15.70
C PRO A 263 -11.71 21.21 16.95
N THR A 264 -10.52 21.19 17.54
CA THR A 264 -10.19 20.41 18.75
C THR A 264 -10.49 21.21 20.03
N LEU A 265 -11.71 21.74 20.13
CA LEU A 265 -12.13 22.48 21.33
C LEU A 265 -12.27 21.51 22.52
N THR A 266 -11.51 21.79 23.58
CA THR A 266 -11.46 20.97 24.79
C THR A 266 -11.50 21.84 26.03
N VAL A 267 -11.94 21.26 27.15
CA VAL A 267 -11.96 21.89 28.48
C VAL A 267 -11.31 21.00 29.52
N GLN A 268 -10.94 21.56 30.67
CA GLN A 268 -10.41 20.80 31.79
C GLN A 268 -11.52 20.40 32.77
N LYS A 269 -11.23 19.44 33.65
CA LYS A 269 -12.14 19.03 34.73
C LYS A 269 -12.60 20.19 35.62
N SER A 270 -11.70 21.15 35.85
CA SER A 270 -11.92 22.34 36.69
C SER A 270 -12.63 23.48 35.96
N THR A 271 -12.83 23.39 34.64
CA THR A 271 -13.50 24.43 33.86
C THR A 271 -14.94 24.60 34.36
N PRO A 272 -15.39 25.83 34.67
CA PRO A 272 -16.77 26.10 35.06
C PRO A 272 -17.77 25.68 33.97
N LEU A 273 -18.91 25.09 34.37
CA LEU A 273 -19.95 24.65 33.42
C LEU A 273 -20.51 25.80 32.57
N ALA A 274 -20.56 27.02 33.11
CA ALA A 274 -20.99 28.21 32.38
C ALA A 274 -20.04 28.58 31.24
N GLU A 275 -18.72 28.44 31.45
CA GLU A 275 -17.69 28.68 30.44
C GLU A 275 -17.76 27.61 29.35
N ALA A 276 -17.83 26.33 29.74
CA ALA A 276 -18.00 25.22 28.80
C ALA A 276 -19.29 25.35 27.98
N PHE A 277 -20.39 25.80 28.60
CA PHE A 277 -21.63 26.10 27.89
C PHE A 277 -21.45 27.22 26.87
N GLY A 278 -20.81 28.34 27.24
CA GLY A 278 -20.51 29.44 26.32
C GLY A 278 -19.70 28.98 25.11
N MET A 279 -18.62 28.21 25.33
CA MET A 279 -17.83 27.63 24.24
C MET A 279 -18.66 26.75 23.30
N MET A 280 -19.56 25.92 23.86
CA MET A 280 -20.45 25.09 23.05
C MET A 280 -21.51 25.92 22.30
N ASP A 281 -22.00 27.02 22.86
CA ASP A 281 -22.99 27.90 22.24
C ASP A 281 -22.39 28.67 21.07
N ASP A 282 -21.20 29.25 21.27
CA ASP A 282 -20.47 30.05 20.27
C ASP A 282 -20.03 29.23 19.05
N ASN A 283 -19.81 27.93 19.24
CA ASN A 283 -19.31 27.01 18.19
C ASN A 283 -20.36 26.00 17.73
N ASP A 284 -21.62 26.16 18.15
CA ASP A 284 -22.75 25.26 17.89
C ASP A 284 -22.47 23.77 18.16
N LEU A 285 -21.76 23.48 19.25
CA LEU A 285 -21.41 22.13 19.66
C LEU A 285 -22.52 21.51 20.52
N ARG A 286 -22.76 20.21 20.34
CA ARG A 286 -23.69 19.44 21.20
C ARG A 286 -23.06 18.97 22.50
N SER A 287 -21.75 18.81 22.50
CA SER A 287 -20.93 18.40 23.63
C SER A 287 -19.52 18.96 23.48
N ILE A 288 -18.80 19.05 24.59
CA ILE A 288 -17.38 19.42 24.61
C ILE A 288 -16.56 18.36 25.33
N THR A 289 -15.40 18.04 24.77
CA THR A 289 -14.46 17.04 25.28
C THR A 289 -13.73 17.59 26.51
N VAL A 290 -13.70 16.81 27.58
CA VAL A 290 -12.95 17.10 28.80
C VAL A 290 -11.64 16.31 28.77
N VAL A 291 -10.52 17.00 28.90
CA VAL A 291 -9.17 16.41 28.92
C VAL A 291 -8.49 16.56 30.27
N ASP A 292 -7.44 15.78 30.52
CA ASP A 292 -6.51 16.02 31.62
C ASP A 292 -5.45 17.07 31.26
N ASN A 293 -4.48 17.28 32.17
CA ASN A 293 -3.39 18.24 31.98
C ASN A 293 -2.43 17.85 30.85
N ASP A 294 -2.40 16.57 30.45
CA ASP A 294 -1.56 16.06 29.37
C ASP A 294 -2.30 16.07 28.01
N GLY A 295 -3.57 16.49 27.99
CA GLY A 295 -4.42 16.53 26.80
C GLY A 295 -5.14 15.22 26.50
N LYS A 296 -5.13 14.24 27.41
CA LYS A 296 -5.79 12.94 27.19
C LYS A 296 -7.29 13.04 27.42
N PRO A 297 -8.14 12.49 26.53
CA PRO A 297 -9.59 12.60 26.66
C PRO A 297 -10.10 11.74 27.82
N LEU A 298 -10.80 12.38 28.76
CA LEU A 298 -11.39 11.74 29.93
C LEU A 298 -12.87 11.43 29.74
N GLY A 299 -13.57 12.31 29.01
CA GLY A 299 -15.01 12.24 28.80
C GLY A 299 -15.53 13.48 28.11
N PHE A 300 -16.83 13.72 28.20
CA PHE A 300 -17.48 14.87 27.61
C PHE A 300 -18.61 15.40 28.49
N VAL A 301 -18.94 16.67 28.31
CA VAL A 301 -20.12 17.31 28.92
C VAL A 301 -21.09 17.68 27.80
N LYS A 302 -22.39 17.40 27.99
CA LYS A 302 -23.42 17.75 27.00
C LYS A 302 -23.91 19.18 27.18
N ARG A 303 -24.15 19.90 26.09
CA ARG A 303 -24.66 21.28 26.10
C ARG A 303 -25.97 21.42 26.89
N ARG A 304 -26.87 20.42 26.79
CA ARG A 304 -28.15 20.42 27.52
C ARG A 304 -27.99 20.35 29.04
N GLU A 305 -26.96 19.66 29.51
CA GLU A 305 -26.71 19.45 30.95
C GLU A 305 -25.91 20.60 31.56
N ALA A 306 -25.02 21.22 30.78
CA ALA A 306 -24.31 22.44 31.19
C ALA A 306 -25.23 23.68 31.24
N ARG A 307 -26.36 23.65 30.50
CA ARG A 307 -27.31 24.77 30.45
C ARG A 307 -27.90 25.05 31.83
N ALA A 308 -27.61 26.24 32.36
CA ALA A 308 -28.05 26.71 33.68
C ALA A 308 -27.55 25.85 34.87
N ALA A 309 -26.54 25.01 34.66
CA ALA A 309 -25.88 24.27 35.74
C ALA A 309 -24.79 25.10 36.41
N SER A 310 -24.63 24.92 37.73
CA SER A 310 -23.53 25.47 38.52
C SER A 310 -22.52 24.37 38.84
N GLY A 311 -21.25 24.73 39.00
CA GLY A 311 -20.16 23.79 39.30
C GLY A 311 -19.15 23.71 38.16
N VAL A 312 -18.41 22.61 38.11
CA VAL A 312 -17.32 22.38 37.15
C VAL A 312 -17.61 21.19 36.24
N CYS A 313 -16.90 21.08 35.11
CA CYS A 313 -17.08 19.99 34.15
C CYS A 313 -16.94 18.60 34.77
N ALA A 314 -16.14 18.43 35.84
CA ALA A 314 -16.02 17.16 36.55
C ALA A 314 -17.35 16.64 37.12
N ASP A 315 -18.28 17.53 37.49
CA ASP A 315 -19.55 17.18 38.13
C ASP A 315 -20.56 16.54 37.15
N MET A 316 -20.39 16.81 35.85
CA MET A 316 -21.29 16.36 34.76
C MET A 316 -20.53 15.54 33.70
N LEU A 317 -19.42 14.90 34.09
CA LEU A 317 -18.54 14.20 33.18
C LEU A 317 -19.12 12.84 32.74
N HIS A 318 -19.42 12.71 31.45
CA HIS A 318 -19.68 11.40 30.82
C HIS A 318 -18.35 10.82 30.35
N LYS A 319 -17.87 9.77 31.02
CA LYS A 319 -16.57 9.16 30.69
C LYS A 319 -16.61 8.49 29.32
N PHE A 320 -15.52 8.64 28.57
CA PHE A 320 -15.31 7.79 27.41
C PHE A 320 -15.00 6.37 27.86
N THR A 321 -15.72 5.41 27.31
CA THR A 321 -15.48 3.98 27.53
C THR A 321 -14.50 3.41 26.52
N VAL A 322 -14.39 4.04 25.34
CA VAL A 322 -13.58 3.59 24.21
C VAL A 322 -13.02 4.80 23.47
N THR A 323 -11.80 4.67 22.97
CA THR A 323 -11.14 5.64 22.08
C THR A 323 -10.69 4.96 20.79
N GLY A 324 -10.66 5.72 19.71
CA GLY A 324 -9.99 5.33 18.47
C GLY A 324 -8.59 5.92 18.42
N LYS A 325 -7.68 5.33 17.64
CA LYS A 325 -6.36 5.92 17.42
C LYS A 325 -6.26 6.52 16.03
N ALA A 326 -5.48 7.59 15.88
CA ALA A 326 -5.33 8.33 14.63
C ALA A 326 -4.86 7.44 13.48
N GLU A 327 -4.03 6.43 13.75
CA GLU A 327 -3.50 5.49 12.77
C GLU A 327 -4.46 4.36 12.36
N GLU A 328 -5.56 4.16 13.11
CA GLU A 328 -6.56 3.14 12.80
C GLU A 328 -7.32 3.52 11.52
N ASN A 329 -7.55 2.53 10.64
CA ASN A 329 -8.39 2.77 9.47
C ASN A 329 -9.87 2.92 9.85
N LEU A 330 -10.63 3.60 9.00
CA LEU A 330 -12.05 3.88 9.27
C LEU A 330 -12.91 2.63 9.44
N ARG A 331 -12.52 1.48 8.85
CA ARG A 331 -13.23 0.20 9.08
C ARG A 331 -13.13 -0.23 10.55
N VAL A 332 -11.95 -0.13 11.16
CA VAL A 332 -11.75 -0.45 12.58
C VAL A 332 -12.51 0.52 13.47
N VAL A 333 -12.43 1.82 13.18
CA VAL A 333 -13.17 2.86 13.90
C VAL A 333 -14.68 2.61 13.85
N LEU A 334 -15.22 2.33 12.66
CA LEU A 334 -16.63 2.04 12.46
C LEU A 334 -17.06 0.77 13.21
N SER A 335 -16.22 -0.27 13.22
CA SER A 335 -16.47 -1.49 14.00
C SER A 335 -16.63 -1.19 15.49
N LYS A 336 -15.73 -0.36 16.06
CA LYS A 336 -15.81 0.05 17.47
C LYS A 336 -17.09 0.85 17.77
N LEU A 337 -17.50 1.76 16.87
CA LEU A 337 -18.75 2.50 17.03
C LEU A 337 -19.95 1.55 17.16
N TYR A 338 -20.02 0.51 16.32
CA TYR A 338 -21.10 -0.48 16.37
C TYR A 338 -21.03 -1.40 17.59
N GLU A 339 -19.85 -1.94 17.90
CA GLU A 339 -19.65 -2.86 19.03
C GLU A 339 -20.05 -2.23 20.36
N HIS A 340 -19.80 -0.93 20.51
CA HIS A 340 -20.08 -0.19 21.74
C HIS A 340 -21.37 0.66 21.68
N ASN A 341 -22.14 0.55 20.58
CA ASN A 341 -23.37 1.33 20.35
C ASN A 341 -23.16 2.85 20.56
N LEU A 342 -22.06 3.37 20.02
CA LEU A 342 -21.65 4.77 20.12
C LEU A 342 -22.03 5.54 18.86
N VAL A 343 -22.50 6.77 19.03
CA VAL A 343 -22.79 7.70 17.91
C VAL A 343 -21.50 8.37 17.41
N TRP A 344 -20.56 8.60 18.32
CA TRP A 344 -19.26 9.19 18.04
C TRP A 344 -18.23 8.70 19.07
N MET A 345 -16.95 8.85 18.75
CA MET A 345 -15.84 8.40 19.59
C MET A 345 -14.66 9.38 19.48
N PRO A 346 -13.94 9.67 20.58
CA PRO A 346 -12.72 10.48 20.52
C PRO A 346 -11.60 9.69 19.83
N ILE A 347 -10.84 10.39 19.01
CA ILE A 347 -9.62 9.88 18.38
C ILE A 347 -8.42 10.46 19.12
N VAL A 348 -7.45 9.61 19.40
CA VAL A 348 -6.19 10.01 20.04
C VAL A 348 -4.99 9.86 19.13
N ASP A 349 -3.99 10.70 19.32
CA ASP A 349 -2.68 10.57 18.67
C ASP A 349 -1.81 9.47 19.33
N GLU A 350 -0.56 9.35 18.88
CA GLU A 350 0.41 8.37 19.40
C GLU A 350 0.72 8.56 20.89
N ASP A 351 0.63 9.79 21.42
CA ASP A 351 0.82 10.13 22.83
C ASP A 351 -0.44 9.91 23.68
N GLY A 352 -1.56 9.53 23.04
CA GLY A 352 -2.87 9.38 23.66
C GLY A 352 -3.62 10.70 23.88
N ARG A 353 -3.15 11.80 23.28
CA ARG A 353 -3.81 13.10 23.37
C ARG A 353 -4.98 13.18 22.39
N TYR A 354 -5.99 13.96 22.76
CA TYR A 354 -7.17 14.15 21.93
C TYR A 354 -6.80 14.83 20.59
N SER A 355 -7.14 14.16 19.49
CA SER A 355 -6.85 14.58 18.12
C SER A 355 -8.12 14.82 17.29
N GLY A 356 -9.29 14.85 17.93
CA GLY A 356 -10.60 15.06 17.31
C GLY A 356 -11.57 13.92 17.61
N GLU A 357 -12.67 13.85 16.85
CA GLU A 357 -13.73 12.88 17.07
C GLU A 357 -14.28 12.33 15.75
N ILE A 358 -14.73 11.08 15.76
CA ILE A 358 -15.34 10.46 14.58
C ILE A 358 -16.73 9.98 14.91
N SER A 359 -17.65 10.32 14.01
CA SER A 359 -19.02 9.84 13.93
C SER A 359 -19.26 9.21 12.55
N GLN A 360 -20.40 8.54 12.38
CA GLN A 360 -20.80 8.02 11.07
C GLN A 360 -20.95 9.14 10.03
N ASP A 361 -21.47 10.31 10.45
CA ASP A 361 -21.65 11.47 9.57
C ASP A 361 -20.29 12.00 9.08
N TYR A 362 -19.29 12.11 9.97
CA TYR A 362 -17.95 12.55 9.56
C TYR A 362 -17.28 11.57 8.59
N ILE A 363 -17.47 10.26 8.79
CA ILE A 363 -17.00 9.23 7.85
C ILE A 363 -17.70 9.42 6.49
N ALA A 364 -19.02 9.56 6.48
CA ALA A 364 -19.80 9.71 5.25
C ALA A 364 -19.42 11.00 4.49
N ASP A 365 -19.27 12.12 5.20
CA ASP A 365 -18.83 13.40 4.64
C ASP A 365 -17.44 13.30 4.04
N TYR A 366 -16.48 12.69 4.76
CA TYR A 366 -15.14 12.50 4.23
C TYR A 366 -15.15 11.64 2.96
N LEU A 367 -15.84 10.50 2.99
CA LEU A 367 -15.88 9.55 1.88
C LEU A 367 -16.58 10.11 0.63
N SER A 368 -17.59 10.97 0.81
CA SER A 368 -18.33 11.61 -0.28
C SER A 368 -17.65 12.88 -0.82
N SER A 369 -16.84 13.57 -0.01
CA SER A 369 -16.20 14.84 -0.39
C SER A 369 -15.14 14.73 -1.50
N GLY A 370 -14.73 13.52 -1.88
CA GLY A 370 -13.59 13.30 -2.79
C GLY A 370 -12.24 13.72 -2.20
N ARG A 371 -12.17 14.04 -0.89
CA ARG A 371 -10.89 14.26 -0.20
C ARG A 371 -10.06 12.98 -0.24
N THR A 372 -8.77 13.14 -0.36
CA THR A 372 -7.81 12.03 -0.36
C THR A 372 -6.87 12.16 0.82
N ARG A 373 -6.39 11.02 1.34
CA ARG A 373 -5.33 10.95 2.34
C ARG A 373 -4.17 11.82 1.89
N ARG A 374 -3.69 12.71 2.77
CA ARG A 374 -2.44 13.42 2.52
C ARG A 374 -1.33 12.38 2.55
N VAL A 375 -0.49 12.36 1.52
CA VAL A 375 0.84 11.76 1.69
C VAL A 375 1.47 12.57 2.82
N LEU A 376 1.63 11.96 3.99
CA LEU A 376 2.51 12.50 5.03
C LEU A 376 3.89 12.49 4.38
N ASN A 377 4.25 13.61 3.74
CA ASN A 377 5.62 13.89 3.40
C ASN A 377 6.34 14.01 4.74
N VAL A 378 6.81 12.88 5.27
CA VAL A 378 7.90 12.87 6.22
C VAL A 378 9.10 13.33 5.40
N SER A 379 9.33 14.65 5.48
CA SER A 379 10.44 15.38 4.87
C SER A 379 11.80 14.79 5.23
#